data_AF-A0A5K0XKE4-F1
#
_entry.id   AF-A0A5K0XKE4-F1
#
_cell.length_a   1.000
_cell.length_b   1.000
_cell.length_c   1.000
_cell.angle_alpha   90.00
_cell.angle_beta   90.00
_cell.angle_gamma   90.00
#
_symmetry.space_group_name_H-M   'P 1'
#
loop_
_entity.id
_entity.type
_entity.pdbx_description
1 polymer ?
#
loop_
_entity_poly.entity_id
_entity_poly.type
_entity_poly.pdbx_seq_one_letter_code
_entity_poly.pdbx_strand_id
1 'polypeptide(L)' 'VWASLVLYRQILDSIEANDYNNFTKRAYVSKAKKFLSLPIAYARSLVGPAKAPGILRT' A
#
# COMPACT_ATOMS: atom_id res chain seq x y z
N VAL A 1 -4.58 11.11 -1.42
CA VAL A 1 -3.98 10.27 -2.49
C VAL A 1 -3.50 8.96 -1.89
N TRP A 2 -4.14 7.82 -2.17
CA TRP A 2 -3.85 6.51 -1.55
C TRP A 2 -2.98 5.58 -2.42
N ALA A 3 -3.07 5.68 -3.75
CA ALA A 3 -2.35 4.80 -4.66
C ALA A 3 -0.82 4.89 -4.50
N SER A 4 -0.27 6.10 -4.40
CA SER A 4 1.17 6.32 -4.19
C SER A 4 1.65 5.69 -2.88
N LEU A 5 0.85 5.76 -1.81
CA LEU A 5 1.17 5.16 -0.52
C LEU A 5 1.20 3.62 -0.59
N VAL A 6 0.22 3.01 -1.26
CA VAL A 6 0.15 1.55 -1.44
C VAL A 6 1.35 1.06 -2.23
N LEU A 7 1.72 1.76 -3.31
CA LEU A 7 2.90 1.43 -4.12
C LEU A 7 4.19 1.55 -3.30
N TYR A 8 4.32 2.58 -2.48
CA TYR A 8 5.50 2.78 -1.63
C TYR A 8 5.69 1.65 -0.63
N ARG A 9 4.59 1.20 -0.01
CA ARG A 9 4.63 0.08 0.95
C ARG A 9 5.06 -1.22 0.29
N GLN A 10 4.56 -1.51 -0.91
CA GLN A 10 4.99 -2.68 -1.68
C GLN A 10 6.48 -2.65 -2.03
N ILE A 11 7.07 -1.46 -2.24
CA ILE A 11 8.51 -1.31 -2.47
C ILE A 11 9.27 -1.65 -1.20
N LEU A 12 8.87 -1.12 -0.04
CA LEU A 12 9.50 -1.44 1.25
C LEU A 12 9.47 -2.95 1.55
N ASP A 13 8.30 -3.58 1.38
CA ASP A 13 8.16 -5.04 1.54
C ASP A 13 9.11 -5.81 0.61
N SER A 14 9.31 -5.33 -0.63
CA SER A 14 10.22 -5.97 -1.59
C SER A 14 11.69 -5.79 -1.24
N ILE A 15 12.05 -4.72 -0.54
CA ILE A 15 13.41 -4.47 -0.05
C ILE A 15 13.72 -5.41 1.12
N GLU A 16 12.77 -5.54 2.06
CA GLU A 16 12.89 -6.41 3.22
C GLU A 16 12.97 -7.90 2.81
N ALA A 17 12.09 -8.34 1.91
CA ALA A 17 12.13 -9.71 1.37
C ALA A 17 13.38 -10.03 0.52
N ASN A 18 14.16 -9.01 0.15
CA ASN A 18 15.42 -9.15 -0.56
C ASN A 18 16.64 -8.99 0.38
N ASP A 19 16.43 -9.12 1.70
CA ASP A 19 17.46 -8.98 2.74
C ASP A 19 18.28 -7.69 2.61
N TYR A 20 17.65 -6.61 2.13
CA TYR A 20 18.29 -5.33 1.85
C TYR A 20 19.44 -5.39 0.82
N ASN A 21 19.66 -6.51 0.13
CA ASN A 21 20.73 -6.72 -0.84
C ASN A 21 20.41 -6.13 -2.22
N ASN A 22 20.17 -4.82 -2.30
CA ASN A 22 19.83 -4.14 -3.56
C ASN A 22 21.05 -3.79 -4.41
N PHE A 23 22.25 -3.78 -3.82
CA PHE A 23 23.49 -3.48 -4.53
C PHE A 23 23.91 -4.61 -5.48
N THR A 24 23.56 -5.87 -5.16
CA THR A 24 23.85 -7.02 -6.01
C THR A 24 22.58 -7.59 -6.67
N LYS A 25 21.41 -7.46 -6.04
CA LYS A 25 20.14 -7.96 -6.57
C LYS A 25 19.02 -6.94 -6.37
N ARG A 26 18.59 -6.28 -7.43
CA ARG A 26 17.51 -5.29 -7.35
C ARG A 26 16.21 -5.91 -6.83
N ALA A 27 15.59 -5.30 -5.82
CA ALA A 27 14.25 -5.63 -5.36
C ALA A 27 13.22 -5.23 -6.44
N TYR A 28 12.34 -6.17 -6.79
CA TYR A 28 11.30 -5.97 -7.78
C TYR A 28 9.92 -6.16 -7.16
N VAL A 29 9.06 -5.16 -7.34
CA VAL A 29 7.62 -5.32 -7.17
C VAL A 29 7.04 -5.90 -8.45
N SER A 30 6.32 -7.02 -8.36
CA SER A 30 5.75 -7.71 -9.52
C SER A 30 4.80 -6.79 -10.32
N LYS A 31 4.82 -6.91 -11.66
CA LYS A 31 3.95 -6.10 -12.54
C LYS A 31 2.47 -6.31 -12.23
N ALA A 32 2.07 -7.54 -11.89
CA ALA A 32 0.71 -7.85 -11.46
C ALA A 32 0.29 -7.08 -10.20
N LYS A 33 1.16 -6.98 -9.18
CA LYS A 33 0.89 -6.18 -7.96
C LYS A 33 0.69 -4.70 -8.28
N LYS A 34 1.47 -4.14 -9.20
CA LYS A 34 1.35 -2.74 -9.65
C LYS A 34 0.07 -2.48 -10.45
N PHE A 35 -0.37 -3.43 -11.25
CA PHE A 35 -1.62 -3.29 -12.02
C PHE A 35 -2.84 -3.36 -11.10
N LEU A 36 -2.83 -4.29 -10.14
CA LEU A 36 -3.93 -4.45 -9.18
C LEU A 36 -3.97 -3.34 -8.12
N SER A 37 -2.86 -2.63 -7.86
CA SER A 37 -2.84 -1.58 -6.83
C SER A 37 -3.75 -0.39 -7.15
N LEU A 38 -3.93 -0.06 -8.43
CA LEU A 38 -4.81 1.03 -8.88
C LEU A 38 -6.29 0.78 -8.53
N PRO A 39 -6.93 -0.32 -9.00
CA PRO A 39 -8.33 -0.61 -8.67
C PRO A 39 -8.54 -0.86 -7.16
N ILE A 40 -7.58 -1.48 -6.47
CA ILE A 40 -7.65 -1.68 -5.01
C ILE A 40 -7.62 -0.34 -4.26
N ALA A 41 -6.72 0.57 -4.64
CA ALA A 41 -6.65 1.89 -4.02
C ALA A 41 -7.93 2.71 -4.28
N TYR A 42 -8.52 2.58 -5.47
CA TYR A 42 -9.80 3.20 -5.79
C TYR A 42 -10.94 2.62 -4.93
N ALA A 43 -11.08 1.29 -4.87
CA ALA A 43 -12.08 0.64 -4.02
C ALA A 43 -11.94 1.07 -2.54
N ARG A 44 -10.71 1.14 -2.02
CA ARG A 44 -10.45 1.63 -0.66
C ARG A 44 -10.79 3.09 -0.47
N SER A 45 -10.63 3.94 -1.48
CA SER A 45 -11.02 5.35 -1.38
C SER A 45 -12.54 5.56 -1.32
N LEU A 46 -13.32 4.62 -1.86
CA LEU A 46 -14.79 4.65 -1.79
C LEU A 46 -15.31 4.20 -0.42
N VAL A 47 -14.57 3.33 0.27
CA VAL A 47 -14.83 2.98 1.66
C VAL A 47 -14.29 4.12 2.53
N GLY A 48 -15.10 5.16 2.71
CA GLY A 48 -14.76 6.28 3.60
C GLY A 48 -14.42 5.79 5.01
N PRO A 49 -13.60 6.55 5.77
CA PRO A 49 -13.32 6.19 7.15
C PRO A 49 -14.67 6.08 7.88
N ALA A 50 -14.95 4.91 8.47
CA ALA A 50 -16.13 4.74 9.30
C ALA A 50 -16.14 5.90 10.30
N LYS A 51 -17.16 6.77 10.20
CA LYS A 51 -17.35 7.86 11.15
C LYS A 51 -17.37 7.18 12.52
N ALA A 52 -16.35 7.44 13.33
CA ALA A 52 -16.29 6.89 14.68
C ALA A 52 -17.66 7.17 15.31
N PRO A 53 -18.37 6.15 15.83
CA PRO A 53 -19.63 6.38 16.50
C PRO A 53 -19.32 7.42 17.57
N GLY A 54 -20.03 8.55 17.49
CA GLY A 54 -19.75 9.73 18.29
C GLY A 54 -19.51 9.28 19.73
N ILE A 55 -18.36 9.63 20.27
CA ILE A 55 -18.11 9.53 21.70
C ILE A 55 -19.21 10.40 22.33
N LEU A 56 -20.27 9.74 22.80
CA LEU A 56 -21.30 10.33 23.64
C LEU A 56 -20.58 10.80 24.89
N ARG A 57 -20.17 12.06 24.89
CA ARG A 57 -19.81 12.78 26.10
C ARG A 57 -21.10 13.35 26.65
N THR A 58 -21.48 12.77 27.78
CA THR A 58 -22.44 13.22 28.80
C THR A 58 -22.55 14.72 28.92
#